data_AF-A0A9D7PPM1-F1
#
_entry.id   AF-A0A9D7PPM1-F1
#
_cell.length_a   1.000
_cell.length_b   1.000
_cell.length_c   1.000
_cell.angle_alpha   90.00
_cell.angle_beta   90.00
_cell.angle_gamma   90.00
#
_symmetry.space_group_name_H-M   'P 1'
#
loop_
_entity.id
_entity.type
_entity.pdbx_description
1 polymer ?
#
loop_
_entity_poly.entity_id
_entity_poly.type
_entity_poly.pdbx_seq_one_letter_code
_entity_poly.pdbx_strand_id
1 'polypeptide(L)'
;MRKWLIFTSFCLFYISCISWQDKDLYIPEIFVNARQEVYLIIKNQGHTPIDESNIDLEVYWDRLLPITFNLDSLDPHFRKPGDSSIIKLPFNPGTKPHIVSARIDTKNAVQETDEDHNVYLRTISSDSIPQSLIFNYPTPTHQFDEAVYDNLIDHSVMTDQVIWYEGKHPYVLKYWQAAWKDRLKLEIQDIYNGVAVSYPDTLTSEFSREQAFDIFLRYVAHSLYIEQEHLVPWSVNEFAPGDYNTLWDARSYFDWDSLQHTYHYDYQAGGAVRVFHPLISYLAARSVLTGSATQLDKALSDLFGFIRGYFNHTERSGLIFYQDVRSTWFPQPGQQHTVFTCWATGGMILEFCRAMNMPVRRADIELYNGLHTQLHFPTLGWHLTHADDLYDPMFYPIHKQVLSTEVLMNENEYYSFQKNHPICILDSCHTRRTQNTYDRRRWMVQKAASHGSNGLGTGFLSLKLDESQLAFKSYLSGDEFPDILAPLFSVEEQKRINQSLLCPRSDIKMMKERYQRYLACKNNTR
;
A
#
# COMPACT_ATOMS: atom_id res chain seq x y z
N MET A 1 35.19 -41.59 -31.50
CA MET A 1 35.38 -40.38 -30.66
C MET A 1 34.09 -39.59 -30.41
N ARG A 2 33.25 -39.30 -31.42
CA ARG A 2 32.00 -38.52 -31.24
C ARG A 2 30.95 -39.13 -30.29
N LYS A 3 30.83 -40.48 -30.23
CA LYS A 3 29.89 -41.17 -29.32
C LYS A 3 30.34 -41.18 -27.86
N TRP A 4 31.65 -41.05 -27.60
CA TRP A 4 32.22 -41.02 -26.24
C TRP A 4 32.10 -39.64 -25.60
N LEU A 5 32.18 -38.57 -26.40
CA LEU A 5 31.98 -37.18 -25.96
C LEU A 5 30.52 -36.87 -25.57
N ILE A 6 29.54 -37.48 -26.25
CA ILE A 6 28.13 -37.30 -25.92
C ILE A 6 27.77 -38.04 -24.61
N PHE A 7 28.36 -39.21 -24.38
CA PHE A 7 28.14 -39.98 -23.14
C PHE A 7 28.80 -39.31 -21.93
N THR A 8 29.98 -38.72 -22.10
CA THR A 8 30.66 -37.96 -21.02
C THR A 8 29.96 -36.63 -20.71
N SER A 9 29.43 -35.91 -21.70
CA SER A 9 28.59 -34.74 -21.44
C SER A 9 27.26 -35.09 -20.76
N PHE A 10 26.62 -36.21 -21.11
CA PHE A 10 25.41 -36.66 -20.42
C PHE A 10 25.70 -37.12 -18.99
N CYS A 11 26.81 -37.81 -18.74
CA CYS A 11 27.22 -38.18 -17.38
C CYS A 11 27.60 -36.94 -16.54
N LEU A 12 28.28 -35.94 -17.11
CA LEU A 12 28.57 -34.68 -16.41
C LEU A 12 27.30 -33.86 -16.12
N PHE A 13 26.29 -33.90 -17.01
CA PHE A 13 24.99 -33.25 -16.80
C PHE A 13 24.14 -33.98 -15.75
N TYR A 14 24.18 -35.31 -15.72
CA TYR A 14 23.51 -36.12 -14.70
C TYR A 14 24.21 -36.00 -13.33
N ILE A 15 25.52 -35.83 -13.30
CA ILE A 15 26.29 -35.54 -12.06
C ILE A 15 26.07 -34.09 -11.60
N SER A 16 25.83 -33.12 -12.50
CA SER A 16 25.49 -31.74 -12.10
C SER A 16 24.03 -31.56 -11.69
N CYS A 17 23.12 -32.44 -12.12
CA CYS A 17 21.71 -32.45 -11.70
C CYS A 17 21.45 -33.35 -10.47
N ILE A 18 22.43 -34.14 -10.02
CA ILE A 18 22.39 -34.91 -8.77
C ILE A 18 23.43 -34.32 -7.82
N SER A 19 23.12 -33.17 -7.20
CA SER A 19 23.60 -32.72 -5.88
C SER A 19 23.57 -31.19 -5.71
N TRP A 20 22.49 -30.50 -6.08
CA TRP A 20 22.21 -29.23 -5.39
C TRP A 20 21.68 -29.60 -4.00
N GLN A 21 22.62 -29.97 -3.12
CA GLN A 21 22.39 -30.17 -1.69
C GLN A 21 22.73 -28.85 -0.99
N ASP A 22 21.82 -27.87 -1.09
CA ASP A 22 21.92 -26.62 -0.36
C ASP A 22 20.94 -26.61 0.81
N LYS A 23 21.50 -26.67 2.01
CA LYS A 23 20.81 -26.39 3.28
C LYS A 23 21.22 -24.96 3.68
N ASP A 24 20.26 -24.19 4.16
CA ASP A 24 20.48 -22.79 4.56
C ASP A 24 19.47 -22.46 5.66
N LEU A 25 19.91 -22.59 6.90
CA LEU A 25 19.18 -22.16 8.08
C LEU A 25 19.26 -20.64 8.19
N TYR A 26 18.13 -20.07 8.53
CA TYR A 26 17.99 -18.62 8.59
C TYR A 26 16.97 -18.24 9.66
N ILE A 27 17.20 -17.10 10.29
CA ILE A 27 16.29 -16.48 11.25
C ILE A 27 15.69 -15.23 10.59
N PRO A 28 14.48 -15.31 10.00
CA PRO A 28 13.86 -14.15 9.34
C PRO A 28 13.55 -13.01 10.28
N GLU A 29 13.06 -13.34 11.48
CA GLU A 29 12.49 -12.36 12.38
C GLU A 29 12.39 -12.90 13.81
N ILE A 30 12.56 -11.98 14.77
CA ILE A 30 12.13 -12.14 16.16
C ILE A 30 11.18 -10.99 16.44
N PHE A 31 9.98 -11.29 16.92
CA PHE A 31 8.92 -10.31 17.15
C PHE A 31 8.21 -10.54 18.49
N VAL A 32 7.49 -9.53 18.95
CA VAL A 32 6.61 -9.59 20.13
C VAL A 32 5.17 -9.59 19.65
N ASN A 33 4.37 -10.59 20.03
CA ASN A 33 2.95 -10.63 19.66
C ASN A 33 2.09 -9.73 20.58
N ALA A 34 0.81 -9.59 20.23
CA ALA A 34 -0.16 -8.80 21.01
C ALA A 34 -0.38 -9.26 22.46
N ARG A 35 0.02 -10.49 22.82
CA ARG A 35 -0.09 -11.06 24.18
C ARG A 35 1.17 -10.86 25.03
N GLN A 36 2.13 -10.03 24.58
CA GLN A 36 3.44 -9.86 25.20
C GLN A 36 4.26 -11.16 25.24
N GLU A 37 4.03 -12.04 24.27
CA GLU A 37 4.79 -13.26 24.08
C GLU A 37 5.80 -13.03 22.95
N VAL A 38 7.05 -13.43 23.17
CA VAL A 38 8.13 -13.27 22.20
C VAL A 38 8.19 -14.50 21.32
N TYR A 39 8.31 -14.31 20.00
CA TYR A 39 8.46 -15.40 19.04
C TYR A 39 9.67 -15.19 18.14
N LEU A 40 10.26 -16.30 17.73
CA LEU A 40 11.35 -16.37 16.76
C LEU A 40 10.92 -17.30 15.62
N ILE A 41 11.17 -16.88 14.38
CA ILE A 41 10.94 -17.69 13.20
C ILE A 41 12.28 -18.33 12.78
N ILE A 42 12.25 -19.62 12.50
CA ILE A 42 13.35 -20.35 11.86
C ILE A 42 12.88 -20.84 10.51
N LYS A 43 13.72 -20.72 9.49
CA LYS A 43 13.42 -21.13 8.13
C LYS A 43 14.60 -21.91 7.54
N ASN A 44 14.29 -22.94 6.75
CA ASN A 44 15.24 -23.48 5.77
C ASN A 44 15.01 -22.78 4.43
N GLN A 45 15.92 -21.89 4.06
CA GLN A 45 15.92 -21.18 2.79
C GLN A 45 16.53 -22.01 1.65
N GLY A 46 17.22 -23.11 1.98
CA GLY A 46 17.81 -24.04 1.03
C GLY A 46 16.76 -24.91 0.35
N HIS A 47 17.17 -25.60 -0.72
CA HIS A 47 16.29 -26.48 -1.50
C HIS A 47 16.35 -27.93 -1.01
N THR A 48 17.15 -28.22 0.02
CA THR A 48 17.37 -29.56 0.56
C THR A 48 16.81 -29.72 1.98
N PRO A 49 16.10 -30.81 2.29
CA PRO A 49 15.66 -31.10 3.65
C PRO A 49 16.82 -31.24 4.64
N ILE A 50 16.61 -30.84 5.89
CA ILE A 50 17.60 -30.91 6.98
C ILE A 50 17.30 -32.14 7.84
N ASP A 51 18.10 -33.18 7.62
CA ASP A 51 18.01 -34.48 8.31
C ASP A 51 18.98 -34.58 9.51
N GLU A 52 19.91 -33.62 9.64
CA GLU A 52 20.90 -33.56 10.71
C GLU A 52 20.24 -33.31 12.07
N SER A 53 20.83 -33.91 13.11
CA SER A 53 20.42 -33.73 14.50
C SER A 53 21.47 -32.93 15.27
N ASN A 54 21.14 -32.59 16.51
CA ASN A 54 21.91 -31.78 17.44
C ASN A 54 22.02 -30.31 17.03
N ILE A 55 21.01 -29.81 16.30
CA ILE A 55 20.90 -28.40 15.93
C ILE A 55 20.42 -27.60 17.14
N ASP A 56 21.16 -26.57 17.51
CA ASP A 56 20.82 -25.67 18.59
C ASP A 56 20.45 -24.26 18.13
N LEU A 57 19.76 -23.55 19.01
CA LEU A 57 19.45 -22.14 18.86
C LEU A 57 19.84 -21.43 20.16
N GLU A 58 20.73 -20.46 20.08
CA GLU A 58 21.08 -19.57 21.18
C GLU A 58 20.39 -18.23 21.00
N VAL A 59 19.63 -17.77 22.00
CA VAL A 59 18.99 -16.45 21.99
C VAL A 59 19.49 -15.61 23.17
N TYR A 60 20.01 -14.42 22.86
CA TYR A 60 20.51 -13.43 23.80
C TYR A 60 19.51 -12.28 23.91
N TRP A 61 19.18 -11.89 25.14
CA TRP A 61 18.30 -10.76 25.44
C TRP A 61 19.08 -9.70 26.22
N ASP A 62 19.18 -8.46 25.72
CA ASP A 62 19.97 -7.36 26.29
C ASP A 62 21.43 -7.71 26.60
N ARG A 63 22.04 -8.58 25.79
CA ARG A 63 23.42 -9.07 25.97
C ARG A 63 23.62 -9.86 27.29
N LEU A 64 22.55 -10.35 27.89
CA LEU A 64 22.60 -11.31 28.98
C LEU A 64 22.98 -12.71 28.47
N LEU A 65 23.24 -13.64 29.39
CA LEU A 65 23.55 -15.04 29.06
C LEU A 65 22.47 -15.64 28.13
N PRO A 66 22.87 -16.41 27.10
CA PRO A 66 21.93 -16.96 26.13
C PRO A 66 21.05 -18.03 26.76
N ILE A 67 19.81 -18.13 26.26
CA ILE A 67 18.97 -19.31 26.42
C ILE A 67 19.19 -20.20 25.21
N THR A 68 19.54 -21.47 25.46
CA THR A 68 19.78 -22.46 24.41
C THR A 68 18.57 -23.38 24.25
N PHE A 69 18.11 -23.55 23.02
CA PHE A 69 17.06 -24.49 22.65
C PHE A 69 17.65 -25.64 21.84
N ASN A 70 17.19 -26.86 22.09
CA ASN A 70 17.46 -28.01 21.23
C ASN A 70 16.34 -28.13 20.19
N LEU A 71 16.67 -27.90 18.92
CA LEU A 71 15.71 -27.89 17.83
C LEU A 71 15.28 -29.29 17.37
N ASP A 72 15.96 -30.35 17.80
CA ASP A 72 15.55 -31.74 17.50
C ASP A 72 14.23 -32.11 18.19
N SER A 73 13.93 -31.46 19.32
CA SER A 73 12.71 -31.69 20.12
C SER A 73 11.55 -30.75 19.83
N LEU A 74 11.73 -29.81 18.90
CA LEU A 74 10.75 -28.77 18.56
C LEU A 74 10.10 -29.04 17.21
N ASP A 75 9.12 -28.20 16.86
CA ASP A 75 8.34 -28.29 15.61
C ASP A 75 9.25 -28.52 14.38
N PRO A 76 9.07 -29.60 13.59
CA PRO A 76 10.03 -29.98 12.54
C PRO A 76 9.82 -29.28 11.20
N HIS A 77 8.83 -28.38 11.06
CA HIS A 77 8.48 -27.77 9.78
C HIS A 77 9.67 -27.06 9.12
N PHE A 78 10.47 -26.31 9.88
CA PHE A 78 11.67 -25.64 9.35
C PHE A 78 12.66 -26.59 8.66
N ARG A 79 12.62 -27.90 8.91
CA ARG A 79 13.52 -28.87 8.26
C ARG A 79 13.19 -29.07 6.78
N LYS A 80 11.98 -28.72 6.34
CA LYS A 80 11.57 -28.84 4.93
C LYS A 80 12.02 -27.60 4.13
N PRO A 81 12.43 -27.76 2.86
CA PRO A 81 12.79 -26.65 2.00
C PRO A 81 11.70 -25.58 1.92
N GLY A 82 12.05 -24.32 2.18
CA GLY A 82 11.18 -23.15 2.10
C GLY A 82 10.16 -23.01 3.24
N ASP A 83 10.06 -23.99 4.15
CA ASP A 83 9.10 -24.03 5.25
C ASP A 83 9.68 -23.39 6.52
N SER A 84 8.84 -23.13 7.53
CA SER A 84 9.25 -22.39 8.72
C SER A 84 8.61 -22.91 10.00
N SER A 85 9.36 -22.83 11.09
CA SER A 85 8.85 -23.10 12.44
C SER A 85 8.91 -21.84 13.29
N ILE A 86 7.90 -21.67 14.14
CA ILE A 86 7.77 -20.53 15.03
C ILE A 86 7.98 -21.02 16.48
N ILE A 87 8.96 -20.45 17.16
CA ILE A 87 9.33 -20.81 18.53
C ILE A 87 8.91 -19.68 19.47
N LYS A 88 8.14 -20.03 20.50
CA LYS A 88 7.85 -19.11 21.61
C LYS A 88 9.05 -19.04 22.55
N LEU A 89 9.57 -17.85 22.79
CA LEU A 89 10.68 -17.59 23.69
C LEU A 89 10.18 -17.23 25.10
N PRO A 90 10.87 -17.63 26.18
CA PRO A 90 10.45 -17.41 27.56
C PRO A 90 10.85 -16.01 28.09
N PHE A 91 10.95 -15.01 27.22
CA PHE A 91 11.29 -13.65 27.60
C PHE A 91 10.01 -12.85 27.89
N ASN A 92 10.11 -11.93 28.86
CA ASN A 92 9.08 -10.92 29.09
C ASN A 92 9.57 -9.61 28.46
N PRO A 93 8.99 -9.15 27.35
CA PRO A 93 9.51 -8.01 26.60
C PRO A 93 9.18 -6.65 27.24
N GLY A 94 8.35 -6.60 28.28
CA GLY A 94 8.02 -5.35 28.98
C GLY A 94 7.55 -4.25 28.03
N THR A 95 7.93 -3.00 28.28
CA THR A 95 7.57 -1.82 27.47
C THR A 95 8.77 -1.08 26.89
N LYS A 96 9.99 -1.61 27.07
CA LYS A 96 11.22 -0.95 26.65
C LYS A 96 11.78 -1.64 25.39
N PRO A 97 12.54 -0.92 24.55
CA PRO A 97 13.34 -1.56 23.51
C PRO A 97 14.40 -2.47 24.12
N HIS A 98 14.55 -3.66 23.54
CA HIS A 98 15.49 -4.69 23.94
C HIS A 98 16.41 -5.05 22.77
N ILE A 99 17.71 -5.22 23.04
CA ILE A 99 18.65 -5.69 22.03
C ILE A 99 18.60 -7.21 22.02
N VAL A 100 18.18 -7.80 20.91
CA VAL A 100 18.02 -9.24 20.79
C VAL A 100 18.90 -9.75 19.67
N SER A 101 19.68 -10.79 20.00
CA SER A 101 20.42 -11.54 19.00
C SER A 101 20.15 -13.01 19.14
N ALA A 102 20.10 -13.71 18.02
CA ALA A 102 19.98 -15.16 17.99
C ALA A 102 21.01 -15.76 17.04
N ARG A 103 21.42 -16.98 17.34
CA ARG A 103 22.31 -17.78 16.51
C ARG A 103 21.75 -19.18 16.42
N ILE A 104 21.55 -19.67 15.21
CA ILE A 104 21.16 -21.05 14.97
C ILE A 104 22.38 -21.87 14.54
N ASP A 105 22.35 -23.15 14.86
CA ASP A 105 23.40 -24.12 14.56
C ASP A 105 24.81 -23.70 15.02
N THR A 106 24.95 -23.26 16.27
CA THR A 106 26.26 -22.81 16.79
C THR A 106 27.27 -23.95 16.90
N LYS A 107 26.78 -25.19 16.86
CA LYS A 107 27.60 -26.41 16.78
C LYS A 107 28.01 -26.79 15.36
N ASN A 108 27.51 -26.09 14.33
CA ASN A 108 27.79 -26.36 12.93
C ASN A 108 27.42 -27.81 12.55
N ALA A 109 26.29 -28.30 13.06
CA ALA A 109 25.78 -29.64 12.85
C ALA A 109 25.21 -29.83 11.43
N VAL A 110 24.69 -28.77 10.82
CA VAL A 110 24.28 -28.72 9.42
C VAL A 110 25.43 -28.14 8.61
N GLN A 111 25.74 -28.74 7.47
CA GLN A 111 26.68 -28.14 6.52
C GLN A 111 25.89 -27.21 5.60
N GLU A 112 26.05 -25.91 5.80
CA GLU A 112 25.24 -24.91 5.13
C GLU A 112 25.96 -24.24 3.97
N THR A 113 25.18 -23.62 3.08
CA THR A 113 25.73 -22.83 1.98
C THR A 113 26.18 -21.44 2.39
N ASP A 114 25.62 -20.88 3.47
CA ASP A 114 25.97 -19.58 4.02
C ASP A 114 25.81 -19.53 5.55
N GLU A 115 26.93 -19.72 6.26
CA GLU A 115 26.96 -19.69 7.74
C GLU A 115 26.71 -18.28 8.32
N ASP A 116 26.73 -17.21 7.50
CA ASP A 116 26.49 -15.85 7.99
C ASP A 116 24.98 -15.56 8.18
N HIS A 117 24.10 -16.34 7.53
CA HIS A 117 22.64 -16.23 7.70
C HIS A 117 22.13 -16.83 9.02
N ASN A 118 22.98 -17.56 9.72
CA ASN A 118 22.67 -18.16 11.01
C ASN A 118 22.57 -17.14 12.14
N VAL A 119 22.90 -15.86 11.90
CA VAL A 119 22.95 -14.82 12.93
C VAL A 119 21.89 -13.74 12.70
N TYR A 120 21.08 -13.50 13.73
CA TYR A 120 20.15 -12.38 13.81
C TYR A 120 20.60 -11.38 14.88
N LEU A 121 20.52 -10.08 14.59
CA LEU A 121 20.73 -9.01 15.57
C LEU A 121 19.83 -7.81 15.24
N ARG A 122 18.88 -7.50 16.13
CA ARG A 122 18.02 -6.32 16.04
C ARG A 122 17.70 -5.76 17.42
N THR A 123 17.28 -4.50 17.45
CA THR A 123 16.55 -3.98 18.60
C THR A 123 15.08 -4.25 18.37
N ILE A 124 14.43 -4.96 19.30
CA ILE A 124 12.99 -5.19 19.28
C ILE A 124 12.40 -4.49 20.50
N SER A 125 11.43 -3.61 20.28
CA SER A 125 10.54 -3.17 21.34
C SER A 125 9.37 -4.15 21.40
N SER A 126 8.73 -4.32 22.57
CA SER A 126 7.31 -4.58 22.47
C SER A 126 6.76 -3.39 21.71
N ASP A 127 6.30 -3.62 20.48
CA ASP A 127 5.45 -2.62 19.85
C ASP A 127 4.41 -2.30 20.93
N SER A 128 4.44 -1.03 21.34
CA SER A 128 3.55 -0.46 22.34
C SER A 128 2.24 -1.21 22.24
N ILE A 129 1.82 -1.84 23.35
CA ILE A 129 0.57 -2.58 23.49
C ILE A 129 -0.40 -2.07 22.45
N PRO A 130 -0.99 -2.93 21.61
CA PRO A 130 -2.05 -2.49 20.73
C PRO A 130 -3.22 -2.03 21.61
N GLN A 131 -3.14 -0.79 22.09
CA GLN A 131 -4.24 -0.11 22.72
C GLN A 131 -5.09 0.24 21.52
N SER A 132 -6.20 -0.48 21.38
CA SER A 132 -7.26 -0.04 20.49
C SER A 132 -7.39 1.46 20.68
N LEU A 133 -7.17 2.22 19.60
CA LEU A 133 -7.28 3.66 19.70
C LEU A 133 -8.75 3.97 19.97
N ILE A 134 -8.98 4.72 21.03
CA ILE A 134 -10.32 5.17 21.38
C ILE A 134 -10.50 6.55 20.78
N PHE A 135 -11.46 6.65 19.86
CA PHE A 135 -11.88 7.90 19.26
C PHE A 135 -13.27 8.25 19.75
N ASN A 136 -13.53 9.54 19.92
CA ASN A 136 -14.86 10.04 20.25
C ASN A 136 -15.28 11.02 19.16
N TYR A 137 -16.58 11.02 18.85
CA TYR A 137 -17.14 12.11 18.08
C TYR A 137 -16.99 13.42 18.85
N PRO A 138 -16.80 14.55 18.15
CA PRO A 138 -16.98 15.86 18.74
C PRO A 138 -18.35 15.94 19.41
N THR A 139 -18.44 16.58 20.58
CA THR A 139 -19.72 16.73 21.29
C THR A 139 -20.77 17.33 20.37
N PRO A 140 -21.89 16.63 20.10
CA PRO A 140 -22.95 17.13 19.25
C PRO A 140 -23.55 18.41 19.80
N THR A 141 -24.08 19.26 18.92
CA THR A 141 -24.73 20.52 19.33
C THR A 141 -26.17 20.31 19.75
N HIS A 142 -26.82 19.27 19.22
CA HIS A 142 -28.18 18.88 19.55
C HIS A 142 -28.21 17.50 20.24
N GLN A 143 -29.35 17.16 20.86
CA GLN A 143 -29.61 15.79 21.30
C GLN A 143 -30.16 14.96 20.15
N PHE A 144 -29.99 13.65 20.22
CA PHE A 144 -30.61 12.72 19.28
C PHE A 144 -32.14 12.91 19.25
N ASP A 145 -32.68 13.16 18.07
CA ASP A 145 -34.12 13.24 17.81
C ASP A 145 -34.50 12.18 16.77
N GLU A 146 -35.17 11.13 17.24
CA GLU A 146 -35.57 10.00 16.41
C GLU A 146 -36.48 10.43 15.25
N ALA A 147 -37.40 11.39 15.48
CA ALA A 147 -38.36 11.81 14.47
C ALA A 147 -37.69 12.57 13.32
N VAL A 148 -36.62 13.33 13.62
CA VAL A 148 -35.81 13.99 12.60
C VAL A 148 -35.11 12.94 11.73
N TYR A 149 -34.54 11.91 12.34
CA TYR A 149 -33.87 10.85 11.61
C TYR A 149 -34.83 9.95 10.84
N ASP A 150 -36.03 9.69 11.33
CA ASP A 150 -37.07 9.00 10.57
C ASP A 150 -37.40 9.79 9.28
N ASN A 151 -37.53 11.12 9.37
CA ASN A 151 -37.77 11.97 8.20
C ASN A 151 -36.59 11.96 7.21
N LEU A 152 -35.35 11.98 7.69
CA LEU A 152 -34.16 11.88 6.83
C LEU A 152 -34.07 10.51 6.14
N ILE A 153 -34.30 9.43 6.89
CA ILE A 153 -34.28 8.05 6.38
C ILE A 153 -35.38 7.86 5.33
N ASP A 154 -36.54 8.49 5.50
CA ASP A 154 -37.66 8.42 4.57
C ASP A 154 -37.58 9.47 3.43
N HIS A 155 -36.54 10.30 3.41
CA HIS A 155 -36.30 11.24 2.32
C HIS A 155 -36.00 10.50 1.00
N SER A 156 -36.50 11.01 -0.13
CA SER A 156 -36.40 10.34 -1.44
C SER A 156 -34.96 10.01 -1.86
N VAL A 157 -34.02 10.93 -1.58
CA VAL A 157 -32.59 10.71 -1.83
C VAL A 157 -32.04 9.54 -1.01
N MET A 158 -32.38 9.42 0.27
CA MET A 158 -31.88 8.33 1.11
C MET A 158 -32.53 7.00 0.75
N THR A 159 -33.86 6.98 0.67
CA THR A 159 -34.65 5.76 0.48
C THR A 159 -34.29 4.99 -0.78
N ASP A 160 -33.95 5.66 -1.87
CA ASP A 160 -33.66 5.02 -3.15
C ASP A 160 -32.16 4.76 -3.39
N GLN A 161 -31.25 5.43 -2.65
CA GLN A 161 -29.81 5.41 -2.94
C GLN A 161 -28.97 4.65 -1.92
N VAL A 162 -29.48 4.42 -0.71
CA VAL A 162 -28.80 3.56 0.28
C VAL A 162 -29.05 2.10 -0.09
N ILE A 163 -27.98 1.38 -0.46
CA ILE A 163 -28.05 0.02 -0.99
C ILE A 163 -27.12 -0.89 -0.19
N TRP A 164 -27.71 -1.84 0.53
CA TRP A 164 -27.00 -3.01 1.05
C TRP A 164 -27.01 -4.13 0.00
N TYR A 165 -25.99 -4.98 -0.05
CA TYR A 165 -25.88 -6.02 -1.07
C TYR A 165 -25.56 -7.37 -0.46
N GLU A 166 -26.42 -8.36 -0.66
CA GLU A 166 -26.20 -9.73 -0.17
C GLU A 166 -26.03 -10.73 -1.30
N GLY A 167 -24.83 -11.25 -1.46
CA GLY A 167 -24.56 -12.38 -2.35
C GLY A 167 -25.19 -12.28 -3.73
N LYS A 168 -25.16 -11.09 -4.35
CA LYS A 168 -25.79 -10.71 -5.64
C LYS A 168 -27.14 -10.00 -5.61
N HIS A 169 -27.76 -9.83 -4.45
CA HIS A 169 -29.06 -9.18 -4.34
C HIS A 169 -28.93 -7.80 -3.68
N PRO A 170 -29.23 -6.70 -4.41
CA PRO A 170 -29.27 -5.37 -3.82
C PRO A 170 -30.58 -5.15 -3.04
N TYR A 171 -30.44 -4.69 -1.80
CA TYR A 171 -31.52 -4.28 -0.91
C TYR A 171 -31.45 -2.77 -0.74
N VAL A 172 -32.36 -2.07 -1.42
CA VAL A 172 -32.54 -0.62 -1.32
C VAL A 172 -33.25 -0.27 0.00
N LEU A 173 -32.83 0.81 0.68
CA LEU A 173 -33.33 1.22 2.00
C LEU A 173 -34.84 1.29 2.12
N LYS A 174 -35.53 1.76 1.07
CA LYS A 174 -36.99 1.75 0.98
C LYS A 174 -37.64 0.40 1.30
N TYR A 175 -36.96 -0.70 0.99
CA TYR A 175 -37.44 -2.06 1.19
C TYR A 175 -36.76 -2.78 2.35
N TRP A 176 -35.94 -2.07 3.14
CA TRP A 176 -35.33 -2.66 4.33
C TRP A 176 -36.37 -3.04 5.37
N GLN A 177 -36.09 -4.14 6.07
CA GLN A 177 -36.87 -4.55 7.22
C GLN A 177 -36.77 -3.50 8.33
N ALA A 178 -37.83 -3.34 9.13
CA ALA A 178 -37.85 -2.39 10.25
C ALA A 178 -36.63 -2.56 11.17
N ALA A 179 -36.25 -3.80 11.50
CA ALA A 179 -35.09 -4.09 12.33
C ALA A 179 -33.75 -3.54 11.78
N TRP A 180 -33.59 -3.39 10.45
CA TRP A 180 -32.39 -2.79 9.87
C TRP A 180 -32.40 -1.27 9.99
N LYS A 181 -33.57 -0.65 9.81
CA LYS A 181 -33.75 0.79 10.06
C LYS A 181 -33.53 1.11 11.54
N ASP A 182 -34.03 0.27 12.45
CA ASP A 182 -33.80 0.43 13.89
C ASP A 182 -32.32 0.32 14.25
N ARG A 183 -31.59 -0.64 13.64
CA ARG A 183 -30.12 -0.73 13.80
C ARG A 183 -29.39 0.51 13.29
N LEU A 184 -29.80 1.07 12.14
CA LEU A 184 -29.23 2.33 11.66
C LEU A 184 -29.46 3.46 12.68
N LYS A 185 -30.65 3.55 13.26
CA LYS A 185 -30.97 4.56 14.28
C LYS A 185 -30.16 4.37 15.56
N LEU A 186 -29.89 3.13 15.98
CA LEU A 186 -29.01 2.84 17.11
C LEU A 186 -27.57 3.31 16.85
N GLU A 187 -27.02 3.05 15.66
CA GLU A 187 -25.68 3.53 15.29
C GLU A 187 -25.61 5.07 15.31
N ILE A 188 -26.67 5.76 14.88
CA ILE A 188 -26.76 7.23 14.98
C ILE A 188 -26.85 7.67 16.45
N GLN A 189 -27.70 7.03 17.24
CA GLN A 189 -27.88 7.35 18.66
C GLN A 189 -26.57 7.19 19.44
N ASP A 190 -25.75 6.18 19.13
CA ASP A 190 -24.44 5.96 19.74
C ASP A 190 -23.48 7.14 19.50
N ILE A 191 -23.55 7.79 18.33
CA ILE A 191 -22.80 9.03 18.05
C ILE A 191 -23.21 10.13 19.05
N TYR A 192 -24.52 10.33 19.24
CA TYR A 192 -25.03 11.38 20.14
C TYR A 192 -24.78 11.10 21.62
N ASN A 193 -24.79 9.83 22.00
CA ASN A 193 -24.46 9.39 23.35
C ASN A 193 -22.95 9.50 23.66
N GLY A 194 -22.12 9.84 22.67
CA GLY A 194 -20.67 9.92 22.83
C GLY A 194 -20.06 8.55 23.09
N VAL A 195 -20.63 7.49 22.50
CA VAL A 195 -20.06 6.15 22.60
C VAL A 195 -18.68 6.14 21.94
N ALA A 196 -17.69 5.73 22.73
CA ALA A 196 -16.31 5.62 22.29
C ALA A 196 -16.15 4.56 21.18
N VAL A 197 -15.53 4.95 20.07
CA VAL A 197 -15.18 4.06 18.97
C VAL A 197 -13.80 3.49 19.22
N SER A 198 -13.75 2.17 19.45
CA SER A 198 -12.51 1.42 19.55
C SER A 198 -12.06 0.94 18.18
N TYR A 199 -10.89 1.40 17.72
CA TYR A 199 -10.30 0.92 16.47
C TYR A 199 -9.26 -0.17 16.74
N PRO A 200 -9.44 -1.38 16.19
CA PRO A 200 -8.51 -2.48 16.42
C PRO A 200 -7.21 -2.28 15.63
N ASP A 201 -6.11 -2.74 16.20
CA ASP A 201 -4.77 -2.60 15.63
C ASP A 201 -4.50 -3.58 14.48
N THR A 202 -5.33 -4.60 14.35
CA THR A 202 -5.36 -5.52 13.22
C THR A 202 -6.78 -5.60 12.69
N LEU A 203 -6.90 -5.36 11.39
CA LEU A 203 -8.16 -5.49 10.66
C LEU A 203 -8.19 -6.84 9.97
N THR A 204 -9.26 -7.59 10.21
CA THR A 204 -9.51 -8.83 9.47
C THR A 204 -9.63 -8.53 7.98
N SER A 205 -9.20 -9.47 7.15
CA SER A 205 -9.38 -9.40 5.70
C SER A 205 -10.73 -9.93 5.25
N GLU A 206 -11.48 -10.56 6.15
CA GLU A 206 -12.76 -11.22 5.89
C GLU A 206 -13.74 -10.82 6.99
N PHE A 207 -15.00 -10.64 6.58
CA PHE A 207 -16.11 -10.24 7.45
C PHE A 207 -17.28 -11.19 7.25
N SER A 208 -17.93 -11.54 8.34
CA SER A 208 -19.28 -12.12 8.24
C SER A 208 -20.24 -11.10 7.63
N ARG A 209 -21.40 -11.59 7.17
CA ARG A 209 -22.50 -10.75 6.71
C ARG A 209 -22.86 -9.66 7.73
N GLU A 210 -22.97 -10.03 8.99
CA GLU A 210 -23.36 -9.12 10.07
C GLU A 210 -22.28 -8.06 10.30
N GLN A 211 -21.00 -8.44 10.31
CA GLN A 211 -19.89 -7.50 10.50
C GLN A 211 -19.80 -6.49 9.36
N ALA A 212 -19.90 -6.94 8.11
CA ALA A 212 -19.88 -6.04 6.95
C ALA A 212 -21.09 -5.11 6.92
N PHE A 213 -22.27 -5.61 7.30
CA PHE A 213 -23.48 -4.79 7.42
C PHE A 213 -23.35 -3.74 8.53
N ASP A 214 -22.76 -4.08 9.69
CA ASP A 214 -22.50 -3.11 10.76
C ASP A 214 -21.53 -2.00 10.32
N ILE A 215 -20.46 -2.36 9.62
CA ILE A 215 -19.53 -1.37 9.05
C ILE A 215 -20.29 -0.45 8.09
N PHE A 216 -21.08 -1.02 7.18
CA PHE A 216 -21.88 -0.23 6.24
C PHE A 216 -22.87 0.71 6.95
N LEU A 217 -23.60 0.23 7.97
CA LEU A 217 -24.51 1.06 8.76
C LEU A 217 -23.78 2.23 9.44
N ARG A 218 -22.55 2.03 9.93
CA ARG A 218 -21.75 3.12 10.52
C ARG A 218 -21.41 4.21 9.51
N TYR A 219 -21.12 3.86 8.26
CA TYR A 219 -20.91 4.87 7.21
C TYR A 219 -22.17 5.66 6.91
N VAL A 220 -23.32 4.98 6.79
CA VAL A 220 -24.61 5.64 6.56
C VAL A 220 -25.00 6.52 7.74
N ALA A 221 -24.86 6.02 8.97
CA ALA A 221 -25.12 6.75 10.21
C ALA A 221 -24.23 8.00 10.33
N HIS A 222 -22.93 7.84 10.07
CA HIS A 222 -21.98 8.96 10.06
C HIS A 222 -22.38 10.02 9.02
N SER A 223 -22.72 9.60 7.81
CA SER A 223 -23.12 10.50 6.74
C SER A 223 -24.39 11.30 7.09
N LEU A 224 -25.39 10.64 7.68
CA LEU A 224 -26.60 11.27 8.18
C LEU A 224 -26.33 12.24 9.34
N TYR A 225 -25.41 11.89 10.23
CA TYR A 225 -24.96 12.76 11.31
C TYR A 225 -24.27 14.02 10.80
N ILE A 226 -23.37 13.89 9.81
CA ILE A 226 -22.70 15.03 9.16
C ILE A 226 -23.72 15.99 8.54
N GLU A 227 -24.73 15.45 7.85
CA GLU A 227 -25.79 16.24 7.22
C GLU A 227 -26.66 16.95 8.26
N GLN A 228 -27.13 16.22 9.27
CA GLN A 228 -28.05 16.74 10.30
C GLN A 228 -27.41 17.82 11.19
N GLU A 229 -26.14 17.64 11.56
CA GLU A 229 -25.41 18.63 12.38
C GLU A 229 -24.71 19.70 11.53
N HIS A 230 -24.89 19.70 10.21
CA HIS A 230 -24.27 20.63 9.28
C HIS A 230 -22.74 20.75 9.48
N LEU A 231 -22.07 19.60 9.63
CA LEU A 231 -20.65 19.54 9.97
C LEU A 231 -19.73 19.85 8.77
N VAL A 232 -20.32 20.00 7.58
CA VAL A 232 -19.68 20.42 6.33
C VAL A 232 -20.55 21.47 5.63
N PRO A 233 -19.96 22.35 4.79
CA PRO A 233 -20.70 23.46 4.17
C PRO A 233 -21.50 23.06 2.92
N TRP A 234 -21.39 21.81 2.46
CA TRP A 234 -22.19 21.25 1.36
C TRP A 234 -23.25 20.30 1.91
N SER A 235 -24.30 20.06 1.12
CA SER A 235 -25.35 19.09 1.47
C SER A 235 -25.41 17.98 0.45
N VAL A 236 -25.66 16.76 0.92
CA VAL A 236 -25.91 15.62 0.02
C VAL A 236 -27.13 15.88 -0.90
N ASN A 237 -28.09 16.69 -0.48
CA ASN A 237 -29.27 17.01 -1.29
C ASN A 237 -28.95 17.85 -2.54
N GLU A 238 -27.74 18.40 -2.65
CA GLU A 238 -27.30 19.21 -3.79
C GLU A 238 -26.64 18.37 -4.90
N PHE A 239 -26.38 17.09 -4.65
CA PHE A 239 -25.68 16.22 -5.59
C PHE A 239 -26.60 15.60 -6.64
N ALA A 240 -26.02 15.20 -7.77
CA ALA A 240 -26.75 14.47 -8.79
C ALA A 240 -27.10 13.04 -8.29
N PRO A 241 -28.23 12.45 -8.70
CA PRO A 241 -28.63 11.09 -8.30
C PRO A 241 -27.56 10.02 -8.51
N GLY A 242 -26.71 10.17 -9.53
CA GLY A 242 -25.60 9.25 -9.77
C GLY A 242 -24.58 9.25 -8.62
N ASP A 243 -24.31 10.40 -8.01
CA ASP A 243 -23.18 10.60 -7.11
C ASP A 243 -23.38 9.93 -5.74
N TYR A 244 -24.63 9.67 -5.34
CA TYR A 244 -24.97 9.02 -4.07
C TYR A 244 -24.39 7.61 -3.93
N ASN A 245 -24.23 6.89 -5.04
CA ASN A 245 -23.72 5.52 -5.02
C ASN A 245 -22.29 5.42 -4.47
N THR A 246 -21.53 6.52 -4.43
CA THR A 246 -20.17 6.52 -3.88
C THR A 246 -20.16 6.60 -2.36
N LEU A 247 -21.26 7.11 -1.79
CA LEU A 247 -21.43 7.31 -0.36
C LEU A 247 -22.23 6.17 0.26
N TRP A 248 -23.29 5.67 -0.40
CA TRP A 248 -24.26 4.79 0.26
C TRP A 248 -24.54 3.46 -0.44
N ASP A 249 -23.69 3.05 -1.39
CA ASP A 249 -23.77 1.71 -1.97
C ASP A 249 -22.68 0.80 -1.38
N ALA A 250 -23.09 -0.28 -0.70
CA ALA A 250 -22.17 -1.23 -0.07
C ALA A 250 -21.17 -1.87 -1.07
N ARG A 251 -21.51 -1.92 -2.36
CA ARG A 251 -20.61 -2.42 -3.42
C ARG A 251 -19.43 -1.48 -3.70
N SER A 252 -19.49 -0.23 -3.23
CA SER A 252 -18.36 0.69 -3.27
C SER A 252 -17.35 0.47 -2.13
N TYR A 253 -17.58 -0.55 -1.30
CA TYR A 253 -16.79 -0.89 -0.12
C TYR A 253 -16.34 -2.35 -0.12
N PHE A 254 -17.28 -3.26 -0.38
CA PHE A 254 -17.11 -4.68 -0.16
C PHE A 254 -17.29 -5.48 -1.44
N ASP A 255 -16.48 -6.52 -1.56
CA ASP A 255 -16.70 -7.62 -2.49
C ASP A 255 -17.22 -8.84 -1.72
N TRP A 256 -18.06 -9.63 -2.38
CA TRP A 256 -18.66 -10.83 -1.80
C TRP A 256 -17.97 -12.09 -2.35
N ASP A 257 -17.31 -12.84 -1.47
CA ASP A 257 -16.81 -14.16 -1.79
C ASP A 257 -17.93 -15.20 -1.66
N SER A 258 -18.44 -15.64 -2.82
CA SER A 258 -19.48 -16.66 -2.89
C SER A 258 -19.06 -18.06 -2.45
N LEU A 259 -17.76 -18.36 -2.41
CA LEU A 259 -17.22 -19.66 -1.98
C LEU A 259 -17.09 -19.73 -0.46
N GLN A 260 -16.55 -18.67 0.16
CA GLN A 260 -16.37 -18.59 1.61
C GLN A 260 -17.61 -18.04 2.34
N HIS A 261 -18.56 -17.47 1.60
CA HIS A 261 -19.72 -16.77 2.15
C HIS A 261 -19.34 -15.61 3.08
N THR A 262 -18.28 -14.89 2.72
CA THR A 262 -17.70 -13.77 3.46
C THR A 262 -17.63 -12.52 2.59
N TYR A 263 -17.55 -11.36 3.25
CA TYR A 263 -17.22 -10.10 2.62
C TYR A 263 -15.75 -9.76 2.81
N HIS A 264 -15.17 -9.11 1.82
CA HIS A 264 -13.82 -8.57 1.87
C HIS A 264 -13.87 -7.11 1.44
N TYR A 265 -12.90 -6.29 1.86
CA TYR A 265 -12.77 -4.98 1.24
C TYR A 265 -12.47 -5.13 -0.24
N ASP A 266 -13.20 -4.41 -1.07
CA ASP A 266 -12.97 -4.41 -2.51
C ASP A 266 -11.85 -3.43 -2.84
N TYR A 267 -10.65 -3.95 -3.12
CA TYR A 267 -9.54 -3.09 -3.53
C TYR A 267 -9.78 -2.36 -4.86
N GLN A 268 -10.63 -2.92 -5.74
CA GLN A 268 -11.03 -2.32 -7.01
C GLN A 268 -12.19 -1.33 -6.85
N ALA A 269 -12.95 -1.32 -5.77
CA ALA A 269 -13.96 -0.27 -5.56
C ALA A 269 -13.51 0.77 -4.54
N GLY A 270 -13.04 0.31 -3.37
CA GLY A 270 -12.63 1.13 -2.24
C GLY A 270 -11.13 1.46 -2.17
N GLY A 271 -10.31 0.92 -3.06
CA GLY A 271 -8.85 1.09 -3.01
C GLY A 271 -8.18 0.21 -1.95
N ALA A 272 -6.85 0.33 -1.82
CA ALA A 272 -6.07 -0.50 -0.90
C ALA A 272 -6.02 0.09 0.53
N VAL A 273 -7.16 0.50 1.09
CA VAL A 273 -7.25 1.01 2.47
C VAL A 273 -8.33 0.24 3.23
N ARG A 274 -8.01 -0.20 4.45
CA ARG A 274 -8.98 -0.87 5.32
C ARG A 274 -9.49 0.14 6.33
N VAL A 275 -10.80 0.41 6.30
CA VAL A 275 -11.43 1.34 7.25
C VAL A 275 -12.66 0.72 7.87
N PHE A 276 -12.55 0.46 9.17
CA PHE A 276 -13.63 -0.13 9.96
C PHE A 276 -14.66 0.89 10.46
N HIS A 277 -14.31 2.18 10.47
CA HIS A 277 -15.18 3.23 10.99
C HIS A 277 -14.83 4.63 10.41
N PRO A 278 -15.81 5.41 9.90
CA PRO A 278 -15.56 6.70 9.21
C PRO A 278 -15.02 7.82 10.12
N LEU A 279 -15.32 7.77 11.43
CA LEU A 279 -14.89 8.77 12.42
C LEU A 279 -13.39 9.11 12.35
N ILE A 280 -12.52 8.14 12.08
CA ILE A 280 -11.07 8.36 12.11
C ILE A 280 -10.65 9.23 10.92
N SER A 281 -11.12 8.88 9.73
CA SER A 281 -10.93 9.68 8.52
C SER A 281 -11.56 11.07 8.67
N TYR A 282 -12.73 11.17 9.33
CA TYR A 282 -13.37 12.45 9.63
C TYR A 282 -12.53 13.34 10.57
N LEU A 283 -12.02 12.80 11.68
CA LEU A 283 -11.19 13.55 12.63
C LEU A 283 -9.89 14.02 11.98
N ALA A 284 -9.27 13.17 11.16
CA ALA A 284 -8.11 13.56 10.35
C ALA A 284 -8.50 14.67 9.37
N ALA A 285 -9.61 14.52 8.66
CA ALA A 285 -10.10 15.51 7.70
C ALA A 285 -10.36 16.88 8.32
N ARG A 286 -11.06 16.92 9.47
CA ARG A 286 -11.28 18.17 10.20
C ARG A 286 -10.00 18.87 10.62
N SER A 287 -8.97 18.11 10.97
CA SER A 287 -7.67 18.67 11.37
C SER A 287 -6.95 19.34 10.20
N VAL A 288 -7.21 18.86 8.97
CA VAL A 288 -6.70 19.45 7.74
C VAL A 288 -7.50 20.69 7.33
N LEU A 289 -8.83 20.63 7.46
CA LEU A 289 -9.76 21.61 6.87
C LEU A 289 -10.04 22.84 7.75
N THR A 290 -9.27 23.09 8.81
CA THR A 290 -9.53 24.07 9.89
C THR A 290 -10.12 25.42 9.43
N GLY A 291 -11.46 25.49 9.32
CA GLY A 291 -12.23 26.70 9.00
C GLY A 291 -12.05 27.29 7.59
N SER A 292 -11.22 26.70 6.72
CA SER A 292 -10.85 27.26 5.41
C SER A 292 -11.70 26.75 4.24
N ALA A 293 -12.29 25.57 4.40
CA ALA A 293 -13.11 24.94 3.38
C ALA A 293 -14.54 25.47 3.47
N THR A 294 -14.86 26.40 2.57
CA THR A 294 -16.23 26.90 2.38
C THR A 294 -16.96 26.19 1.25
N GLN A 295 -16.24 25.40 0.44
CA GLN A 295 -16.71 24.72 -0.77
C GLN A 295 -15.93 23.41 -0.99
N LEU A 296 -16.52 22.48 -1.75
CA LEU A 296 -15.97 21.15 -2.05
C LEU A 296 -14.59 21.21 -2.72
N ASP A 297 -14.42 22.09 -3.71
CA ASP A 297 -13.16 22.28 -4.45
C ASP A 297 -12.02 22.76 -3.53
N LYS A 298 -12.33 23.67 -2.61
CA LYS A 298 -11.37 24.15 -1.61
C LYS A 298 -11.01 23.06 -0.61
N ALA A 299 -11.98 22.26 -0.17
CA ALA A 299 -11.70 21.12 0.70
C ALA A 299 -10.76 20.10 0.03
N LEU A 300 -11.01 19.81 -1.25
CA LEU A 300 -10.16 18.92 -2.04
C LEU A 300 -8.75 19.50 -2.24
N SER A 301 -8.67 20.80 -2.53
CA SER A 301 -7.42 21.56 -2.63
C SER A 301 -6.60 21.48 -1.33
N ASP A 302 -7.23 21.68 -0.17
CA ASP A 302 -6.58 21.66 1.13
C ASP A 302 -6.09 20.23 1.48
N LEU A 303 -6.91 19.21 1.19
CA LEU A 303 -6.52 17.80 1.31
C LEU A 303 -5.27 17.49 0.47
N PHE A 304 -5.28 17.82 -0.81
CA PHE A 304 -4.17 17.54 -1.71
C PHE A 304 -2.91 18.30 -1.31
N GLY A 305 -3.05 19.54 -0.85
CA GLY A 305 -1.94 20.31 -0.27
C GLY A 305 -1.35 19.63 0.96
N PHE A 306 -2.19 19.12 1.85
CA PHE A 306 -1.77 18.38 3.04
C PHE A 306 -1.04 17.07 2.69
N ILE A 307 -1.63 16.26 1.81
CA ILE A 307 -1.02 15.02 1.33
C ILE A 307 0.37 15.30 0.77
N ARG A 308 0.48 16.28 -0.15
CA ARG A 308 1.75 16.64 -0.78
C ARG A 308 2.79 17.19 0.19
N GLY A 309 2.35 17.92 1.22
CA GLY A 309 3.25 18.56 2.18
C GLY A 309 3.79 17.62 3.26
N TYR A 310 3.03 16.59 3.63
CA TYR A 310 3.26 15.84 4.87
C TYR A 310 3.40 14.33 4.71
N PHE A 311 2.99 13.75 3.57
CA PHE A 311 3.04 12.30 3.37
C PHE A 311 4.30 11.89 2.62
N ASN A 312 4.92 10.82 3.12
CA ASN A 312 5.98 10.11 2.43
C ASN A 312 5.37 8.94 1.66
N HIS A 313 5.45 9.00 0.33
CA HIS A 313 5.06 7.91 -0.54
C HIS A 313 6.23 6.93 -0.71
N THR A 314 5.98 5.63 -0.53
CA THR A 314 7.00 4.59 -0.76
C THR A 314 6.43 3.39 -1.50
N GLU A 315 7.19 2.90 -2.47
CA GLU A 315 6.93 1.62 -3.12
C GLU A 315 7.32 0.48 -2.16
N ARG A 316 6.48 -0.54 -2.08
CA ARG A 316 6.83 -1.81 -1.45
C ARG A 316 6.64 -2.90 -2.52
N SER A 317 7.74 -3.52 -2.93
CA SER A 317 7.82 -4.37 -4.12
C SER A 317 6.73 -5.45 -4.18
N GLY A 318 5.82 -5.35 -5.15
CA GLY A 318 5.06 -6.49 -5.67
C GLY A 318 3.92 -7.07 -4.82
N LEU A 319 3.42 -6.35 -3.82
CA LEU A 319 2.30 -6.81 -2.98
C LEU A 319 1.26 -5.70 -2.83
N ILE A 320 -0.02 -6.01 -3.07
CA ILE A 320 -1.15 -5.13 -2.72
C ILE A 320 -1.22 -5.11 -1.20
N PHE A 321 -0.71 -4.05 -0.59
CA PHE A 321 -0.84 -3.86 0.85
C PHE A 321 -2.05 -2.99 1.11
N TYR A 322 -3.05 -3.60 1.74
CA TYR A 322 -4.05 -2.83 2.43
C TYR A 322 -3.37 -1.99 3.51
N GLN A 323 -3.52 -0.69 3.39
CA GLN A 323 -2.99 0.24 4.34
C GLN A 323 -4.00 0.51 5.46
N ASP A 324 -3.51 0.55 6.68
CA ASP A 324 -4.28 0.98 7.83
C ASP A 324 -4.27 2.53 7.91
N VAL A 325 -5.45 3.10 8.05
CA VAL A 325 -5.71 4.52 8.33
C VAL A 325 -4.95 5.00 9.57
N ARG A 326 -4.70 4.14 10.58
CA ARG A 326 -3.95 4.53 11.79
C ARG A 326 -2.52 4.97 11.49
N SER A 327 -1.73 4.15 10.79
CA SER A 327 -0.33 4.48 10.47
C SER A 327 -0.20 5.61 9.43
N THR A 328 -1.31 5.90 8.76
CA THR A 328 -1.41 6.85 7.65
C THR A 328 -1.82 8.23 8.15
N TRP A 329 -2.90 8.34 8.92
CA TRP A 329 -3.43 9.61 9.43
C TRP A 329 -2.97 9.97 10.84
N PHE A 330 -2.64 8.96 11.66
CA PHE A 330 -2.26 9.15 13.06
C PHE A 330 -0.93 8.43 13.36
N PRO A 331 0.17 8.80 12.66
CA PRO A 331 1.48 8.24 12.94
C PRO A 331 1.88 8.53 14.39
N GLN A 332 2.69 7.65 14.99
CA GLN A 332 3.19 7.88 16.35
C GLN A 332 4.05 9.15 16.41
N PRO A 333 4.17 9.81 17.57
CA PRO A 333 5.05 10.96 17.72
C PRO A 333 6.46 10.68 17.18
N GLY A 334 6.93 11.52 16.25
CA GLY A 334 8.23 11.37 15.59
C GLY A 334 8.24 10.50 14.33
N GLN A 335 7.11 9.85 13.98
CA GLN A 335 6.93 9.16 12.70
C GLN A 335 6.29 10.09 11.66
N GLN A 336 6.55 9.80 10.38
CA GLN A 336 5.94 10.50 9.24
C GLN A 336 4.68 9.78 8.78
N HIS A 337 3.70 10.53 8.27
CA HIS A 337 2.59 9.97 7.51
C HIS A 337 3.17 9.22 6.32
N THR A 338 2.87 7.93 6.20
CA THR A 338 3.39 7.09 5.11
C THR A 338 2.22 6.57 4.31
N VAL A 339 2.33 6.50 2.98
CA VAL A 339 1.38 5.80 2.12
C VAL A 339 2.12 4.83 1.21
N PHE A 340 1.54 3.64 0.98
CA PHE A 340 2.16 2.59 0.17
C PHE A 340 1.40 2.36 -1.12
N THR A 341 1.99 2.68 -2.27
CA THR A 341 1.41 2.50 -3.62
C THR A 341 0.25 3.45 -3.96
N CYS A 342 0.05 3.67 -5.26
CA CYS A 342 -1.06 4.47 -5.77
C CYS A 342 -2.41 4.01 -5.21
N TRP A 343 -2.64 2.71 -5.11
CA TRP A 343 -3.90 2.13 -4.66
C TRP A 343 -4.26 2.52 -3.22
N ALA A 344 -3.27 2.63 -2.33
CA ALA A 344 -3.51 3.09 -0.97
C ALA A 344 -3.69 4.61 -0.92
N THR A 345 -2.94 5.37 -1.73
CA THR A 345 -3.17 6.82 -1.91
C THR A 345 -4.61 7.08 -2.34
N GLY A 346 -5.08 6.35 -3.36
CA GLY A 346 -6.44 6.41 -3.86
C GLY A 346 -7.47 6.08 -2.80
N GLY A 347 -7.32 4.93 -2.13
CA GLY A 347 -8.21 4.51 -1.04
C GLY A 347 -8.27 5.51 0.12
N MET A 348 -7.14 6.11 0.47
CA MET A 348 -7.07 7.11 1.54
C MET A 348 -7.86 8.38 1.18
N ILE A 349 -7.75 8.85 -0.06
CA ILE A 349 -8.51 10.01 -0.55
C ILE A 349 -10.00 9.68 -0.60
N LEU A 350 -10.38 8.48 -1.07
CA LEU A 350 -11.77 8.01 -1.06
C LEU A 350 -12.37 8.10 0.34
N GLU A 351 -11.63 7.59 1.32
CA GLU A 351 -12.06 7.54 2.72
C GLU A 351 -12.16 8.91 3.38
N PHE A 352 -11.24 9.83 3.07
CA PHE A 352 -11.37 11.23 3.47
C PHE A 352 -12.64 11.85 2.92
N CYS A 353 -12.87 11.71 1.62
CA CYS A 353 -14.00 12.37 0.94
C CYS A 353 -15.32 11.79 1.46
N ARG A 354 -15.41 10.47 1.57
CA ARG A 354 -16.60 9.77 2.06
C ARG A 354 -16.94 10.13 3.51
N ALA A 355 -15.95 10.23 4.40
CA ALA A 355 -16.14 10.68 5.78
C ALA A 355 -16.57 12.16 5.89
N MET A 356 -16.48 12.92 4.80
CA MET A 356 -16.91 14.31 4.72
C MET A 356 -18.14 14.50 3.82
N ASN A 357 -18.88 13.44 3.46
CA ASN A 357 -19.99 13.49 2.50
C ASN A 357 -19.61 14.10 1.13
N MET A 358 -18.38 13.90 0.66
CA MET A 358 -17.93 14.32 -0.66
C MET A 358 -17.94 13.13 -1.64
N PRO A 359 -18.71 13.20 -2.74
CA PRO A 359 -18.72 12.14 -3.73
C PRO A 359 -17.39 12.00 -4.45
N VAL A 360 -16.89 10.77 -4.52
CA VAL A 360 -15.66 10.42 -5.23
C VAL A 360 -15.73 8.97 -5.67
N ARG A 361 -15.29 8.70 -6.90
CA ARG A 361 -15.18 7.35 -7.43
C ARG A 361 -13.74 7.01 -7.70
N ARG A 362 -13.38 5.78 -7.38
CA ARG A 362 -12.20 5.16 -7.96
C ARG A 362 -12.57 4.58 -9.32
N ALA A 363 -11.66 4.69 -10.27
CA ALA A 363 -11.68 3.84 -11.44
C ALA A 363 -10.27 3.32 -11.71
N ASP A 364 -10.20 2.34 -12.60
CA ASP A 364 -8.92 1.90 -13.14
C ASP A 364 -8.47 2.82 -14.25
N ILE A 365 -7.17 3.09 -14.27
CA ILE A 365 -6.49 3.58 -15.45
C ILE A 365 -5.46 2.55 -15.87
N GLU A 366 -5.58 2.09 -17.12
CA GLU A 366 -4.58 1.23 -17.73
C GLU A 366 -3.43 2.08 -18.25
N LEU A 367 -2.27 1.89 -17.65
CA LEU A 367 -1.01 2.53 -18.02
C LEU A 367 -0.05 1.48 -18.56
N TYR A 368 1.03 1.90 -19.22
CA TYR A 368 1.97 0.97 -19.89
C TYR A 368 2.57 -0.10 -18.95
N ASN A 369 2.67 0.19 -17.66
CA ASN A 369 3.18 -0.71 -16.62
C ASN A 369 2.09 -1.46 -15.84
N GLY A 370 0.82 -1.38 -16.26
CA GLY A 370 -0.30 -2.12 -15.67
C GLY A 370 -1.47 -1.24 -15.23
N LEU A 371 -2.34 -1.82 -14.40
CA LEU A 371 -3.49 -1.12 -13.85
C LEU A 371 -3.09 -0.27 -12.64
N HIS A 372 -3.60 0.96 -12.61
CA HIS A 372 -3.42 1.91 -11.52
C HIS A 372 -4.75 2.51 -11.11
N THR A 373 -4.73 3.26 -10.00
CA THR A 373 -5.92 3.95 -9.51
C THR A 373 -6.04 5.36 -10.04
N GLN A 374 -7.23 5.66 -10.55
CA GLN A 374 -7.71 6.97 -10.96
C GLN A 374 -8.81 7.40 -10.00
N LEU A 375 -8.89 8.70 -9.70
CA LEU A 375 -9.99 9.25 -8.88
C LEU A 375 -10.80 10.26 -9.68
N HIS A 376 -12.11 10.11 -9.63
CA HIS A 376 -13.07 11.00 -10.26
C HIS A 376 -13.94 11.65 -9.19
N PHE A 377 -14.04 12.98 -9.23
CA PHE A 377 -14.86 13.80 -8.34
C PHE A 377 -16.08 14.29 -9.14
N PRO A 378 -17.15 13.48 -9.24
CA PRO A 378 -18.22 13.71 -10.22
C PRO A 378 -18.93 15.04 -10.02
N THR A 379 -19.17 15.43 -8.77
CA THR A 379 -19.82 16.70 -8.42
C THR A 379 -19.01 17.93 -8.87
N LEU A 380 -17.68 17.79 -8.95
CA LEU A 380 -16.79 18.87 -9.41
C LEU A 380 -16.38 18.74 -10.89
N GLY A 381 -16.68 17.61 -11.54
CA GLY A 381 -16.24 17.33 -12.91
C GLY A 381 -14.72 17.19 -13.06
N TRP A 382 -14.02 16.81 -11.98
CA TRP A 382 -12.56 16.70 -11.96
C TRP A 382 -12.08 15.26 -11.91
N HIS A 383 -10.98 15.01 -12.60
CA HIS A 383 -10.26 13.74 -12.61
C HIS A 383 -8.83 13.94 -12.07
N LEU A 384 -8.45 13.15 -11.08
CA LEU A 384 -7.06 12.89 -10.77
C LEU A 384 -6.66 11.62 -11.53
N THR A 385 -5.80 11.80 -12.52
CA THR A 385 -5.44 10.77 -13.51
C THR A 385 -4.80 9.55 -12.86
N HIS A 386 -3.81 9.78 -12.00
CA HIS A 386 -3.17 8.76 -11.18
C HIS A 386 -3.07 9.26 -9.74
N ALA A 387 -3.38 8.42 -8.75
CA ALA A 387 -3.45 8.89 -7.37
C ALA A 387 -2.13 9.46 -6.82
N ASP A 388 -0.97 9.00 -7.31
CA ASP A 388 0.34 9.50 -6.85
C ASP A 388 0.78 10.80 -7.54
N ASP A 389 0.03 11.29 -8.54
CA ASP A 389 0.27 12.59 -9.18
C ASP A 389 0.30 13.75 -8.16
N LEU A 390 -0.29 13.56 -6.97
CA LEU A 390 -0.26 14.52 -5.86
C LEU A 390 1.15 14.73 -5.28
N TYR A 391 1.97 13.68 -5.24
CA TYR A 391 3.32 13.73 -4.67
C TYR A 391 4.31 14.34 -5.66
N ASP A 392 4.09 14.08 -6.94
CA ASP A 392 4.91 14.58 -8.02
C ASP A 392 4.03 15.12 -9.15
N PRO A 393 3.64 16.41 -9.09
CA PRO A 393 2.75 16.98 -10.10
C PRO A 393 3.47 17.00 -11.46
N MET A 394 3.09 16.07 -12.32
CA MET A 394 3.81 15.65 -13.53
C MET A 394 4.02 16.70 -14.62
N PHE A 395 3.53 17.94 -14.43
CA PHE A 395 3.41 18.95 -15.47
C PHE A 395 4.03 20.32 -15.14
N TYR A 396 4.81 20.43 -14.05
CA TYR A 396 5.19 21.75 -13.53
C TYR A 396 6.69 21.92 -13.19
N PRO A 397 7.29 23.10 -13.48
CA PRO A 397 8.68 23.40 -13.16
C PRO A 397 9.03 23.23 -11.66
N ILE A 398 10.26 22.78 -11.33
CA ILE A 398 10.81 22.62 -9.94
C ILE A 398 10.62 23.88 -9.07
N HIS A 399 10.51 25.05 -9.70
CA HIS A 399 10.45 26.34 -9.04
C HIS A 399 9.08 27.02 -9.17
N LYS A 400 8.11 26.41 -9.87
CA LYS A 400 6.75 26.93 -9.91
C LYS A 400 5.98 26.30 -8.76
N GLN A 401 5.44 27.15 -7.89
CA GLN A 401 4.44 26.71 -6.94
C GLN A 401 3.25 26.18 -7.73
N VAL A 402 3.01 24.87 -7.64
CA VAL A 402 1.86 24.21 -8.27
C VAL A 402 0.74 24.22 -7.27
N LEU A 403 -0.39 24.83 -7.64
CA LEU A 403 -1.59 24.76 -6.81
C LEU A 403 -2.01 23.30 -6.66
N SER A 404 -2.54 22.93 -5.50
CA SER A 404 -2.89 21.53 -5.24
C SER A 404 -3.98 21.00 -6.17
N THR A 405 -4.80 21.85 -6.79
CA THR A 405 -5.81 21.49 -7.78
C THR A 405 -5.31 21.52 -9.23
N GLU A 406 -4.11 22.04 -9.49
CA GLU A 406 -3.54 22.13 -10.85
C GLU A 406 -3.22 20.73 -11.45
N VAL A 407 -3.20 19.68 -10.61
CA VAL A 407 -3.07 18.26 -11.02
C VAL A 407 -4.37 17.63 -11.51
N LEU A 408 -5.51 18.30 -11.33
CA LEU A 408 -6.81 17.82 -11.77
C LEU A 408 -7.03 18.14 -13.25
N MET A 409 -7.63 17.19 -13.96
CA MET A 409 -8.07 17.34 -15.35
C MET A 409 -9.60 17.43 -15.40
N ASN A 410 -10.14 18.33 -16.21
CA ASN A 410 -11.56 18.24 -16.53
C ASN A 410 -11.81 17.03 -17.46
N GLU A 411 -13.08 16.68 -17.65
CA GLU A 411 -13.51 15.53 -18.46
C GLU A 411 -12.89 15.52 -19.88
N ASN A 412 -12.87 16.67 -20.58
CA ASN A 412 -12.32 16.77 -21.92
C ASN A 412 -10.79 16.57 -21.95
N GLU A 413 -10.09 17.14 -20.96
CA GLU A 413 -8.65 16.98 -20.79
C GLU A 413 -8.31 15.52 -20.49
N TYR A 414 -9.06 14.88 -19.59
CA TYR A 414 -8.87 13.49 -19.21
C TYR A 414 -9.08 12.54 -20.39
N TYR A 415 -10.18 12.64 -21.13
CA TYR A 415 -10.41 11.79 -22.30
C TYR A 415 -9.41 12.04 -23.42
N SER A 416 -8.98 13.29 -23.60
CA SER A 416 -7.89 13.61 -24.53
C SER A 416 -6.58 12.96 -24.09
N PHE A 417 -6.27 12.98 -22.79
CA PHE A 417 -5.10 12.31 -22.23
C PHE A 417 -5.15 10.80 -22.46
N GLN A 418 -6.26 10.13 -22.11
CA GLN A 418 -6.44 8.70 -22.33
C GLN A 418 -6.31 8.29 -23.80
N LYS A 419 -6.93 9.03 -24.72
CA LYS A 419 -6.87 8.77 -26.16
C LYS A 419 -5.44 8.81 -26.71
N ASN A 420 -4.56 9.56 -26.07
CA ASN A 420 -3.17 9.68 -26.49
C ASN A 420 -2.25 8.59 -25.93
N HIS A 421 -2.80 7.56 -25.26
CA HIS A 421 -2.05 6.40 -24.71
C HIS A 421 -0.76 6.82 -23.98
N PRO A 422 -0.90 7.54 -22.87
CA PRO A 422 0.22 8.12 -22.14
C PRO A 422 1.18 7.01 -21.69
N ILE A 423 2.46 7.17 -22.04
CA ILE A 423 3.49 6.21 -21.65
C ILE A 423 3.97 6.59 -20.27
N CYS A 424 3.80 5.67 -19.32
CA CYS A 424 4.24 5.85 -17.95
C CYS A 424 5.54 5.11 -17.71
N ILE A 425 6.53 5.83 -17.18
CA ILE A 425 7.83 5.27 -16.79
C ILE A 425 7.90 5.39 -15.28
N LEU A 426 7.71 4.26 -14.58
CA LEU A 426 7.39 4.21 -13.14
C LEU A 426 6.07 4.95 -12.85
N ASP A 427 6.08 5.89 -11.91
CA ASP A 427 4.92 6.66 -11.45
C ASP A 427 4.72 7.97 -12.22
N SER A 428 5.24 8.08 -13.46
CA SER A 428 5.16 9.32 -14.24
C SER A 428 4.68 9.08 -15.67
N CYS A 429 3.58 9.71 -16.07
CA CYS A 429 2.90 9.60 -17.36
C CYS A 429 2.97 10.90 -18.19
N HIS A 430 3.15 10.82 -19.52
CA HIS A 430 3.43 12.01 -20.36
C HIS A 430 2.71 12.04 -21.73
N THR A 431 2.48 13.25 -22.28
CA THR A 431 2.13 13.51 -23.71
C THR A 431 3.19 14.39 -24.41
N ARG A 432 3.28 14.40 -25.76
CA ARG A 432 4.28 15.19 -26.54
C ARG A 432 4.27 16.68 -26.26
N ARG A 433 3.09 17.26 -26.09
CA ARG A 433 2.92 18.71 -25.99
C ARG A 433 3.32 19.23 -24.60
N THR A 434 3.21 18.40 -23.56
CA THR A 434 3.47 18.76 -22.16
C THR A 434 4.93 18.61 -21.72
N GLN A 435 5.80 18.01 -22.55
CA GLN A 435 7.24 17.94 -22.30
C GLN A 435 7.99 19.27 -22.47
N ASN A 436 7.42 20.22 -23.19
CA ASN A 436 8.12 21.48 -23.51
C ASN A 436 8.28 22.42 -22.30
N THR A 437 7.56 22.20 -21.20
CA THR A 437 7.56 23.11 -20.04
C THR A 437 8.34 22.61 -18.83
N TYR A 438 8.58 21.30 -18.70
CA TYR A 438 9.41 20.72 -17.64
C TYR A 438 9.56 19.20 -17.85
N ASP A 439 10.75 18.65 -17.58
CA ASP A 439 11.02 17.21 -17.72
C ASP A 439 11.77 16.66 -16.51
N ARG A 440 11.03 16.11 -15.52
CA ARG A 440 11.60 15.46 -14.31
C ARG A 440 12.55 14.32 -14.67
N ARG A 441 12.39 13.69 -15.84
CA ARG A 441 13.34 12.68 -16.36
C ARG A 441 14.74 13.27 -16.50
N ARG A 442 14.85 14.53 -16.95
CA ARG A 442 16.11 15.27 -17.07
C ARG A 442 16.76 15.50 -15.70
N TRP A 443 15.99 15.97 -14.71
CA TRP A 443 16.48 16.17 -13.34
C TRP A 443 16.87 14.85 -12.67
N MET A 444 16.09 13.77 -12.84
CA MET A 444 16.41 12.45 -12.30
C MET A 444 17.70 11.89 -12.90
N VAL A 445 17.90 12.02 -14.22
CA VAL A 445 19.16 11.65 -14.89
C VAL A 445 20.34 12.47 -14.34
N GLN A 446 20.17 13.78 -14.15
CA GLN A 446 21.21 14.66 -13.61
C GLN A 446 21.52 14.40 -12.12
N LYS A 447 20.49 14.10 -11.32
CA LYS A 447 20.63 13.75 -9.90
C LYS A 447 21.31 12.40 -9.73
N ALA A 448 20.90 11.39 -10.51
CA ALA A 448 21.54 10.09 -10.52
C ALA A 448 22.98 10.12 -11.07
N ALA A 449 23.29 11.07 -11.96
CA ALA A 449 24.65 11.32 -12.43
C ALA A 449 25.54 12.04 -11.39
N SER A 450 24.94 12.81 -10.47
CA SER A 450 25.68 13.65 -9.50
C SER A 450 25.76 13.08 -8.08
N HIS A 451 24.74 12.36 -7.60
CA HIS A 451 24.62 11.86 -6.22
C HIS A 451 24.38 10.34 -6.24
N GLY A 452 25.35 9.57 -5.74
CA GLY A 452 25.22 8.12 -5.61
C GLY A 452 23.96 7.72 -4.82
N SER A 453 23.13 6.92 -5.46
CA SER A 453 22.11 5.97 -4.96
C SER A 453 21.09 6.34 -3.86
N ASN A 454 21.15 7.45 -3.14
CA ASN A 454 20.37 7.61 -1.91
C ASN A 454 19.00 8.28 -2.06
N GLY A 455 18.29 8.05 -3.17
CA GLY A 455 16.88 8.39 -3.26
C GLY A 455 16.37 8.41 -4.69
N LEU A 456 15.36 7.58 -4.97
CA LEU A 456 14.65 7.37 -6.25
C LEU A 456 15.25 6.36 -7.24
N GLY A 457 16.01 5.36 -6.76
CA GLY A 457 16.90 4.54 -7.59
C GLY A 457 16.47 3.10 -7.93
N THR A 458 15.22 2.76 -8.18
CA THR A 458 14.87 1.40 -8.65
C THR A 458 14.68 1.36 -10.17
N GLY A 459 13.75 2.13 -10.74
CA GLY A 459 13.50 2.10 -12.19
C GLY A 459 14.59 2.75 -13.05
N PHE A 460 15.24 3.82 -12.57
CA PHE A 460 16.40 4.42 -13.25
C PHE A 460 17.58 3.45 -13.32
N LEU A 461 17.76 2.64 -12.28
CA LEU A 461 18.80 1.62 -12.22
C LEU A 461 18.46 0.43 -13.14
N SER A 462 17.20 0.04 -13.25
CA SER A 462 16.75 -0.97 -14.23
C SER A 462 17.02 -0.56 -15.68
N LEU A 463 16.76 0.70 -16.05
CA LEU A 463 17.08 1.24 -17.38
C LEU A 463 18.59 1.29 -17.64
N LYS A 464 19.38 1.62 -16.61
CA LYS A 464 20.85 1.65 -16.66
C LYS A 464 21.50 0.25 -16.71
N LEU A 465 20.77 -0.78 -16.29
CA LEU A 465 21.21 -2.17 -16.23
C LEU A 465 20.81 -3.02 -17.45
N ASP A 466 20.04 -2.45 -18.40
CA ASP A 466 19.91 -3.01 -19.74
C ASP A 466 21.31 -3.16 -20.38
N GLU A 467 21.70 -4.40 -20.70
CA GLU A 467 23.04 -4.72 -21.21
C GLU A 467 23.40 -3.97 -22.49
N SER A 468 22.39 -3.63 -23.30
CA SER A 468 22.55 -2.90 -24.54
C SER A 468 22.55 -1.37 -24.34
N GLN A 469 22.04 -0.92 -23.19
CA GLN A 469 21.64 0.45 -22.91
C GLN A 469 20.73 1.03 -24.01
N LEU A 470 20.06 0.19 -24.82
CA LEU A 470 19.23 0.65 -25.93
C LEU A 470 18.01 1.38 -25.39
N ALA A 471 17.31 0.80 -24.41
CA ALA A 471 16.15 1.43 -23.79
C ALA A 471 16.53 2.76 -23.12
N PHE A 472 17.70 2.81 -22.46
CA PHE A 472 18.19 4.04 -21.84
C PHE A 472 18.62 5.10 -22.86
N LYS A 473 19.31 4.72 -23.94
CA LYS A 473 19.69 5.65 -25.01
C LYS A 473 18.46 6.20 -25.71
N SER A 474 17.53 5.31 -26.04
CA SER A 474 16.25 5.63 -26.65
C SER A 474 15.38 6.54 -25.77
N TYR A 475 15.44 6.34 -24.45
CA TYR A 475 14.82 7.23 -23.46
C TYR A 475 15.45 8.63 -23.43
N LEU A 476 16.79 8.74 -23.54
CA LEU A 476 17.49 10.03 -23.60
C LEU A 476 17.25 10.78 -24.91
N SER A 477 17.23 10.07 -26.03
CA SER A 477 17.04 10.63 -27.36
C SER A 477 15.57 10.81 -27.74
N GLY A 478 14.65 10.12 -27.07
CA GLY A 478 13.23 10.08 -27.43
C GLY A 478 12.94 9.19 -28.64
N ASP A 479 13.92 8.41 -29.12
CA ASP A 479 13.86 7.69 -30.40
C ASP A 479 12.84 6.53 -30.41
N GLU A 480 12.49 5.99 -29.24
CA GLU A 480 11.48 4.93 -29.10
C GLU A 480 10.07 5.43 -29.43
N PHE A 481 9.85 6.75 -29.27
CA PHE A 481 8.56 7.38 -29.47
C PHE A 481 8.75 8.77 -30.10
N PRO A 482 9.27 8.84 -31.35
CA PRO A 482 9.69 10.09 -31.98
C PRO A 482 8.53 11.07 -32.20
N ASP A 483 7.31 10.53 -32.20
CA ASP A 483 6.07 11.30 -32.34
C ASP A 483 5.45 11.75 -31.01
N ILE A 484 6.00 11.32 -29.87
CA ILE A 484 5.42 11.54 -28.54
C ILE A 484 6.43 12.12 -27.55
N LEU A 485 7.74 11.94 -27.75
CA LEU A 485 8.76 12.45 -26.83
C LEU A 485 9.78 13.35 -27.57
N ALA A 486 10.13 14.48 -26.97
CA ALA A 486 11.29 15.28 -27.36
C ALA A 486 12.57 14.71 -26.69
N PRO A 487 13.74 14.88 -27.33
CA PRO A 487 15.01 14.51 -26.71
C PRO A 487 15.22 15.22 -25.36
N LEU A 488 15.59 14.47 -24.33
CA LEU A 488 15.76 14.97 -22.96
C LEU A 488 16.93 15.93 -22.78
N PHE A 489 17.96 15.72 -23.59
CA PHE A 489 19.26 16.37 -23.52
C PHE A 489 19.73 16.67 -24.94
N SER A 490 20.52 17.73 -25.12
CA SER A 490 21.24 17.94 -26.38
C SER A 490 22.13 16.72 -26.70
N VAL A 491 22.47 16.52 -27.97
CA VAL A 491 23.34 15.42 -28.42
C VAL A 491 24.67 15.43 -27.63
N GLU A 492 25.21 16.61 -27.34
CA GLU A 492 26.43 16.81 -26.53
C GLU A 492 26.24 16.46 -25.05
N GLU A 493 25.09 16.73 -24.46
CA GLU A 493 24.75 16.31 -23.09
C GLU A 493 24.51 14.80 -22.99
N GLN A 494 23.81 14.21 -23.97
CA GLN A 494 23.62 12.76 -24.05
C GLN A 494 24.96 12.03 -24.14
N LYS A 495 25.90 12.53 -24.97
CA LYS A 495 27.26 11.99 -25.05
C LYS A 495 27.98 12.03 -23.69
N ARG A 496 27.90 13.15 -22.95
CA ARG A 496 28.53 13.29 -21.62
C ARG A 496 27.91 12.34 -20.59
N ILE A 497 26.59 12.21 -20.58
CA ILE A 497 25.87 11.28 -19.70
C ILE A 497 26.27 9.84 -20.04
N ASN A 498 26.24 9.45 -21.31
CA ASN A 498 26.66 8.12 -21.77
C ASN A 498 28.12 7.81 -21.42
N GLN A 499 29.02 8.78 -21.51
CA GLN A 499 30.43 8.61 -21.09
C GLN A 499 30.57 8.39 -19.58
N SER A 500 29.79 9.10 -18.75
CA SER A 500 29.80 8.90 -17.29
C SER A 500 29.32 7.50 -16.86
N LEU A 501 28.61 6.78 -17.74
CA LEU A 501 28.11 5.42 -17.51
C LEU A 501 29.13 4.32 -17.85
N LEU A 502 30.19 4.64 -18.60
CA LEU A 502 31.26 3.70 -18.98
C LEU A 502 32.28 3.47 -17.84
N CYS A 503 32.25 4.29 -16.77
CA CYS A 503 33.02 4.08 -15.54
C CYS A 503 32.06 3.94 -14.34
N PRO A 504 31.47 2.76 -14.09
CA PRO A 504 30.58 2.58 -12.95
C PRO A 504 31.34 2.72 -11.63
N ARG A 505 30.79 3.52 -10.71
CA ARG A 505 31.20 3.56 -9.29
C ARG A 505 30.92 2.19 -8.62
N SER A 506 31.59 1.90 -7.51
CA SER A 506 31.63 0.58 -6.84
C SER A 506 30.26 0.03 -6.44
N ASP A 507 29.33 0.90 -6.08
CA ASP A 507 27.92 0.66 -5.79
C ASP A 507 27.13 0.12 -7.00
N ILE A 508 27.40 0.65 -8.19
CA ILE A 508 26.77 0.22 -9.45
C ILE A 508 27.31 -1.16 -9.89
N LYS A 509 28.59 -1.45 -9.62
CA LYS A 509 29.19 -2.76 -9.88
C LYS A 509 28.49 -3.86 -9.08
N MET A 510 28.25 -3.62 -7.78
CA MET A 510 27.54 -4.54 -6.89
C MET A 510 26.09 -4.79 -7.34
N MET A 511 25.39 -3.74 -7.77
CA MET A 511 24.01 -3.85 -8.29
C MET A 511 23.95 -4.62 -9.61
N LYS A 512 24.93 -4.42 -10.50
CA LYS A 512 25.07 -5.17 -11.76
C LYS A 512 25.32 -6.66 -11.49
N GLU A 513 26.16 -6.99 -10.50
CA GLU A 513 26.38 -8.37 -10.07
C GLU A 513 25.11 -9.02 -9.50
N ARG A 514 24.29 -8.29 -8.72
CA ARG A 514 22.99 -8.79 -8.22
C ARG A 514 21.96 -9.00 -9.33
N TYR A 515 21.87 -8.06 -10.28
CA TYR A 515 20.94 -8.17 -11.42
C TYR A 515 21.32 -9.32 -12.37
N GLN A 516 22.63 -9.54 -12.59
CA GLN A 516 23.11 -10.68 -13.38
C GLN A 516 22.80 -12.02 -12.71
N ARG A 517 22.86 -12.10 -11.37
CA ARG A 517 22.38 -13.27 -10.61
C ARG A 517 20.87 -13.47 -10.80
N TYR A 518 20.08 -12.41 -10.74
CA TYR A 518 18.64 -12.46 -10.98
C TYR A 518 18.28 -12.94 -12.40
N LEU A 519 18.96 -12.43 -13.44
CA LEU A 519 18.74 -12.86 -14.83
C LEU A 519 19.18 -14.32 -15.06
N ALA A 520 20.28 -14.74 -14.43
CA ALA A 520 20.70 -16.13 -14.45
C ALA A 520 19.66 -17.05 -13.78
N CYS A 521 19.02 -16.63 -12.69
CA CYS A 521 17.90 -17.34 -12.08
C CYS A 521 16.64 -17.35 -12.96
N LYS A 522 16.31 -16.23 -13.61
CA LYS A 522 15.13 -16.10 -14.50
C LYS A 522 15.24 -16.94 -15.76
N ASN A 523 16.45 -17.16 -16.28
CA ASN A 523 16.69 -18.00 -17.45
C ASN A 523 16.92 -19.49 -17.10
N ASN A 524 16.98 -19.82 -15.81
CA ASN A 524 17.10 -21.19 -15.31
C ASN A 524 15.76 -21.83 -14.92
N THR A 525 14.62 -21.16 -15.12
CA THR A 525 13.32 -21.84 -15.17
C THR A 525 13.15 -22.55 -16.52
N ARG A 526 13.70 -23.78 -16.58
CA ARG A 526 13.34 -24.80 -17.58
C ARG A 526 12.79 -26.03 -16.88
#